data_AF-A0A1Y2T1N3-F1
#
_entry.id   AF-A0A1Y2T1N3-F1
#
_cell.length_a   1.000
_cell.length_b   1.000
_cell.length_c   1.000
_cell.angle_alpha   90.00
_cell.angle_beta   90.00
_cell.angle_gamma   90.00
#
_symmetry.space_group_name_H-M   'P 1'
#
loop_
_entity.id
_entity.type
_entity.pdbx_description
1 polymer ?
#
loop_
_entity_poly.entity_id
_entity_poly.type
_entity_poly.pdbx_seq_one_letter_code
_entity_poly.pdbx_strand_id
1 'polypeptide(L)'
;RRVTPEVLEQVFNEFITVATADKHIRSGGIDYAREMLEKALGQERAREILTRLTSHLRRRPFDAVRHTDPVHLASFLQNEHPQTVAVIMAHLDPDKAAQVLLGLPPERQADIIRRVATLDRTSPEMLREAEKVLERKASAIVSQESTAAGGINWAVDVLNRVDRTTEKTIMGLLSADDPELASEISQRMFLFDDIVNLDDRTVQRILREVDMNRDLPLALKAAKEEVWRKIMNNVSKRTAEALREAVEYMGPVRIRDV
;
A
#
# COMPACT_ATOMS: atom_id res chain seq x y z
N ARG A 1 -12.71 -4.42 56.64
CA ARG A 1 -14.03 -5.07 56.41
C ARG A 1 -13.79 -6.56 56.29
N ARG A 2 -14.50 -7.40 57.07
CA ARG A 2 -14.44 -8.87 56.91
C ARG A 2 -15.40 -9.25 55.79
N VAL A 3 -14.88 -9.86 54.73
CA VAL A 3 -15.66 -10.36 53.60
C VAL A 3 -16.04 -11.81 53.93
N THR A 4 -17.29 -12.20 53.71
CA THR A 4 -17.72 -13.57 53.97
C THR A 4 -17.16 -14.51 52.88
N PRO A 5 -16.94 -15.80 53.18
CA PRO A 5 -16.38 -16.75 52.22
C PRO A 5 -17.18 -16.81 50.92
N GLU A 6 -18.50 -16.69 50.98
CA GLU A 6 -19.37 -16.77 49.81
C GLU A 6 -19.18 -15.58 48.86
N VAL A 7 -18.97 -14.38 49.41
CA VAL A 7 -18.70 -13.17 48.61
C VAL A 7 -17.30 -13.26 48.00
N LEU A 8 -16.34 -13.83 48.72
CA LEU A 8 -14.98 -14.02 48.22
C LEU A 8 -14.97 -15.02 47.05
N GLU A 9 -15.78 -16.08 47.13
CA GLU A 9 -15.96 -17.08 46.08
C GLU A 9 -16.69 -16.53 44.85
N GLN A 10 -17.72 -15.70 45.06
CA GLN A 10 -18.40 -15.00 43.95
C GLN A 10 -17.46 -14.06 43.20
N VAL A 11 -16.69 -13.25 43.92
CA VAL A 11 -15.71 -12.33 43.29
C VAL A 11 -14.60 -13.10 42.59
N PHE A 12 -14.17 -14.24 43.13
CA PHE A 12 -13.20 -15.11 42.46
C PHE A 12 -13.75 -15.69 41.16
N ASN A 13 -15.00 -16.16 41.15
CA ASN A 13 -15.63 -16.70 39.95
C ASN A 13 -15.89 -15.61 38.89
N GLU A 14 -16.30 -14.41 39.31
CA GLU A 14 -16.44 -13.25 38.42
C GLU A 14 -15.09 -12.86 37.82
N PHE A 15 -14.03 -12.78 38.64
CA PHE A 15 -12.68 -12.51 38.18
C PHE A 15 -12.17 -13.57 37.20
N ILE A 16 -12.38 -14.86 37.48
CA ILE A 16 -12.01 -15.95 36.56
C ILE A 16 -12.77 -15.81 35.24
N THR A 17 -14.06 -15.47 35.27
CA THR A 17 -14.89 -15.32 34.07
C THR A 17 -14.42 -14.13 33.22
N VAL A 18 -14.12 -12.99 33.85
CA VAL A 18 -13.61 -11.79 33.15
C VAL A 18 -12.18 -12.00 32.65
N ALA A 19 -11.30 -12.62 33.45
CA ALA A 19 -9.92 -12.90 33.07
C ALA A 19 -9.81 -13.99 31.99
N THR A 20 -10.73 -14.96 31.95
CA THR A 20 -10.82 -15.91 30.84
C THR A 20 -11.39 -15.24 29.61
N ALA A 21 -12.44 -14.43 29.70
CA ALA A 21 -12.95 -13.67 28.55
C ALA A 21 -11.87 -12.80 27.89
N ASP A 22 -11.02 -12.14 28.69
CA ASP A 22 -9.93 -11.28 28.19
C ASP A 22 -8.76 -12.08 27.56
N LYS A 23 -8.52 -13.31 28.03
CA LYS A 23 -7.60 -14.26 27.37
C LYS A 23 -8.16 -14.81 26.05
N HIS A 24 -9.47 -15.06 25.97
CA HIS A 24 -10.10 -15.61 24.75
C HIS A 24 -10.19 -14.58 23.61
N ILE A 25 -10.24 -13.28 23.91
CA ILE A 25 -10.10 -12.21 22.90
C ILE A 25 -8.69 -12.20 22.30
N ARG A 26 -7.68 -12.64 23.06
CA ARG A 26 -6.26 -12.68 22.63
C ARG A 26 -5.79 -14.04 22.10
N SER A 27 -6.51 -15.13 22.35
CA SER A 27 -6.20 -16.47 21.84
C SER A 27 -7.36 -17.06 21.02
N GLY A 28 -7.82 -16.33 20.01
CA GLY A 28 -8.58 -16.92 18.91
C GLY A 28 -7.64 -17.79 18.07
N GLY A 29 -7.84 -19.11 18.10
CA GLY A 29 -6.97 -20.08 17.41
C GLY A 29 -7.66 -21.40 17.13
N ILE A 30 -7.03 -22.23 16.29
CA ILE A 30 -7.57 -23.52 15.82
C ILE A 30 -7.91 -24.46 16.99
N ASP A 31 -7.19 -24.38 18.11
CA ASP A 31 -7.43 -25.24 19.28
C ASP A 31 -8.68 -24.83 20.07
N TYR A 32 -9.00 -23.53 20.16
CA TYR A 32 -10.26 -23.07 20.76
C TYR A 32 -11.47 -23.42 19.89
N ALA A 33 -11.33 -23.23 18.57
CA ALA A 33 -12.32 -23.67 17.61
C ALA A 33 -12.54 -25.19 17.68
N ARG A 34 -11.47 -25.97 17.91
CA ARG A 34 -11.55 -27.43 18.10
C ARG A 34 -12.41 -27.78 19.29
N GLU A 35 -12.10 -27.22 20.46
CA GLU A 35 -12.82 -27.55 21.70
C GLU A 35 -14.31 -27.17 21.60
N MET A 36 -14.63 -26.02 21.00
CA MET A 36 -16.00 -25.58 20.77
C MET A 36 -16.74 -26.48 19.77
N LEU A 37 -16.10 -26.87 18.66
CA LEU A 37 -16.70 -27.74 17.65
C LEU A 37 -16.89 -29.17 18.18
N GLU A 38 -15.94 -29.69 18.97
CA GLU A 38 -16.04 -31.02 19.58
C GLU A 38 -17.19 -31.08 20.59
N LYS A 39 -17.36 -30.03 21.41
CA LYS A 39 -18.48 -29.94 22.36
C LYS A 39 -19.85 -29.77 21.67
N ALA A 40 -19.91 -29.05 20.56
CA ALA A 40 -21.17 -28.77 19.87
C ALA A 40 -21.61 -29.86 18.87
N LEU A 41 -20.67 -30.53 18.20
CA LEU A 41 -20.94 -31.41 17.06
C LEU A 41 -20.36 -32.83 17.21
N GLY A 42 -19.67 -33.11 18.32
CA GLY A 42 -18.98 -34.38 18.56
C GLY A 42 -17.61 -34.48 17.88
N GLN A 43 -16.75 -35.34 18.43
CA GLN A 43 -15.33 -35.46 18.06
C GLN A 43 -15.10 -35.73 16.57
N GLU A 44 -15.87 -36.64 15.98
CA GLU A 44 -15.67 -37.10 14.61
C GLU A 44 -16.00 -36.00 13.59
N ARG A 45 -17.12 -35.30 13.80
CA ARG A 45 -17.58 -34.23 12.91
C ARG A 45 -16.75 -32.96 13.05
N ALA A 46 -16.33 -32.63 14.27
CA ALA A 46 -15.41 -31.53 14.54
C ALA A 46 -14.07 -31.75 13.83
N ARG A 47 -13.53 -32.97 13.89
CA ARG A 47 -12.27 -33.33 13.23
C ARG A 47 -12.36 -33.24 11.71
N GLU A 48 -13.47 -33.67 11.10
CA GLU A 48 -13.70 -33.48 9.66
C GLU A 48 -13.74 -32.01 9.26
N ILE A 49 -14.49 -31.19 10.00
CA ILE A 49 -14.65 -29.75 9.72
C ILE A 49 -13.32 -29.02 9.88
N LEU A 50 -12.58 -29.30 10.95
CA LEU A 50 -11.26 -28.73 11.18
C LEU A 50 -10.24 -29.19 10.14
N THR A 51 -10.30 -30.44 9.71
CA THR A 51 -9.41 -30.96 8.64
C THR A 51 -9.70 -30.26 7.32
N ARG A 52 -10.99 -30.05 6.98
CA ARG A 52 -11.38 -29.27 5.80
C ARG A 52 -10.94 -27.81 5.90
N LEU A 53 -11.21 -27.14 7.01
CA LEU A 53 -10.79 -25.76 7.25
C LEU A 53 -9.26 -25.60 7.18
N THR A 54 -8.51 -26.45 7.88
CA THR A 54 -7.04 -26.41 7.86
C THR A 54 -6.46 -26.75 6.50
N SER A 55 -7.10 -27.64 5.72
CA SER A 55 -6.67 -27.90 4.34
C SER A 55 -6.86 -26.68 3.42
N HIS A 56 -7.90 -25.87 3.64
CA HIS A 56 -8.16 -24.65 2.87
C HIS A 56 -7.33 -23.46 3.38
N LEU A 57 -6.96 -23.46 4.66
CA LEU A 57 -6.10 -22.47 5.29
C LEU A 57 -4.60 -22.76 5.13
N ARG A 58 -4.22 -23.96 4.67
CA ARG A 58 -2.85 -24.26 4.28
C ARG A 58 -2.54 -23.44 3.03
N ARG A 59 -1.95 -22.25 3.25
CA ARG A 59 -1.16 -21.55 2.23
C ARG A 59 -0.30 -22.58 1.53
N ARG A 60 -0.30 -22.56 0.19
CA ARG A 60 0.58 -23.45 -0.56
C ARG A 60 2.01 -23.17 -0.10
N PRO A 61 2.82 -24.20 0.19
CA PRO A 61 4.24 -23.99 0.45
C PRO A 61 4.82 -23.08 -0.63
N PHE A 62 5.64 -22.10 -0.22
CA PHE A 62 6.31 -21.17 -1.14
C PHE A 62 5.42 -20.14 -1.88
N ASP A 63 4.16 -19.93 -1.48
CA ASP A 63 3.26 -18.97 -2.15
C ASP A 63 3.80 -17.53 -2.19
N ALA A 64 4.48 -17.11 -1.12
CA ALA A 64 5.10 -15.79 -1.02
C ALA A 64 6.15 -15.59 -2.12
N VAL A 65 6.89 -16.66 -2.44
CA VAL A 65 8.00 -16.64 -3.39
C VAL A 65 7.52 -16.65 -4.84
N ARG A 66 6.30 -17.14 -5.10
CA ARG A 66 5.73 -17.15 -6.46
C ARG A 66 5.54 -15.74 -7.02
N HIS A 67 5.33 -14.75 -6.17
CA HIS A 67 5.08 -13.36 -6.57
C HIS A 67 6.30 -12.43 -6.42
N THR A 68 7.40 -12.90 -5.82
CA THR A 68 8.63 -12.10 -5.62
C THR A 68 9.42 -11.89 -6.92
N ASP A 69 10.04 -10.74 -7.11
CA ASP A 69 10.94 -10.53 -8.24
C ASP A 69 12.13 -11.54 -8.22
N PRO A 70 12.46 -12.21 -9.35
CA PRO A 70 13.55 -13.18 -9.43
C PRO A 70 14.93 -12.63 -9.06
N VAL A 71 15.20 -11.35 -9.33
CA VAL A 71 16.47 -10.67 -9.00
C VAL A 71 16.59 -10.50 -7.49
N HIS A 72 15.51 -10.07 -6.83
CA HIS A 72 15.46 -9.98 -5.36
C HIS A 72 15.64 -11.35 -4.71
N LEU A 73 14.99 -12.36 -5.27
CA LEU A 73 15.11 -13.73 -4.79
C LEU A 73 16.53 -14.28 -4.96
N ALA A 74 17.20 -13.99 -6.09
CA ALA A 74 18.59 -14.39 -6.29
C ALA A 74 19.53 -13.75 -5.27
N SER A 75 19.45 -12.42 -5.09
CA SER A 75 20.24 -11.69 -4.10
C SER A 75 20.04 -12.25 -2.69
N PHE A 76 18.81 -12.61 -2.35
CA PHE A 76 18.50 -13.22 -1.07
C PHE A 76 19.18 -14.59 -0.88
N LEU A 77 19.05 -15.47 -1.87
CA LEU A 77 19.59 -16.83 -1.83
C LEU A 77 21.12 -16.87 -1.92
N GLN A 78 21.79 -15.74 -2.20
CA GLN A 78 23.25 -15.65 -2.29
C GLN A 78 23.98 -16.02 -0.98
N ASN A 79 23.36 -15.80 0.18
CA ASN A 79 23.98 -16.07 1.49
C ASN A 79 23.42 -17.32 2.19
N GLU A 80 22.44 -17.99 1.57
CA GLU A 80 21.79 -19.17 2.16
C GLU A 80 22.55 -20.47 1.83
N HIS A 81 22.37 -21.49 2.68
CA HIS A 81 23.03 -22.78 2.49
C HIS A 81 22.60 -23.42 1.15
N PRO A 82 23.52 -23.98 0.32
CA PRO A 82 23.19 -24.49 -1.01
C PRO A 82 22.09 -25.56 -1.05
N GLN A 83 21.97 -26.36 0.02
CA GLN A 83 20.89 -27.35 0.14
C GLN A 83 19.51 -26.68 0.30
N THR A 84 19.42 -25.61 1.09
CA THR A 84 18.19 -24.85 1.29
C THR A 84 17.77 -24.18 -0.01
N VAL A 85 18.74 -23.59 -0.72
CA VAL A 85 18.52 -23.01 -2.05
C VAL A 85 17.99 -24.07 -3.01
N ALA A 86 18.59 -25.26 -3.04
CA ALA A 86 18.10 -26.36 -3.90
C ALA A 86 16.65 -26.77 -3.60
N VAL A 87 16.27 -26.85 -2.31
CA VAL A 87 14.88 -27.13 -1.92
C VAL A 87 13.93 -26.03 -2.42
N ILE A 88 14.30 -24.76 -2.26
CA ILE A 88 13.49 -23.63 -2.74
C ILE A 88 13.35 -23.68 -4.27
N MET A 89 14.46 -23.86 -4.99
CA MET A 89 14.49 -23.92 -6.46
C MET A 89 13.63 -25.06 -7.02
N ALA A 90 13.58 -26.21 -6.34
CA ALA A 90 12.74 -27.34 -6.73
C ALA A 90 11.23 -27.06 -6.62
N HIS A 91 10.83 -26.00 -5.90
CA HIS A 91 9.42 -25.60 -5.72
C HIS A 91 9.04 -24.35 -6.52
N LEU A 92 9.97 -23.76 -7.27
CA LEU A 92 9.70 -22.63 -8.18
C LEU A 92 9.28 -23.13 -9.57
N ASP A 93 8.52 -22.31 -10.28
CA ASP A 93 8.24 -22.57 -11.70
C ASP A 93 9.55 -22.48 -12.52
N PRO A 94 9.78 -23.35 -13.52
CA PRO A 94 11.06 -23.49 -14.20
C PRO A 94 11.65 -22.18 -14.76
N ASP A 95 10.81 -21.33 -15.36
CA ASP A 95 11.24 -20.04 -15.91
C ASP A 95 11.78 -19.11 -14.83
N LYS A 96 11.13 -19.11 -13.66
CA LYS A 96 11.55 -18.33 -12.51
C LYS A 96 12.82 -18.87 -11.88
N ALA A 97 12.91 -20.19 -11.73
CA ALA A 97 14.11 -20.86 -11.26
C ALA A 97 15.32 -20.53 -12.16
N ALA A 98 15.15 -20.51 -13.48
CA ALA A 98 16.20 -20.12 -14.42
C ALA A 98 16.68 -18.67 -14.19
N GLN A 99 15.74 -17.73 -14.04
CA GLN A 99 16.09 -16.33 -13.77
C GLN A 99 16.81 -16.14 -12.43
N VAL A 100 16.37 -16.84 -11.39
CA VAL A 100 17.03 -16.83 -10.07
C VAL A 100 18.43 -17.39 -10.17
N LEU A 101 18.62 -18.50 -10.89
CA LEU A 101 19.92 -19.14 -11.08
C LEU A 101 20.92 -18.20 -11.75
N LEU A 102 20.49 -17.45 -12.77
CA LEU A 102 21.32 -16.47 -13.47
C LEU A 102 21.83 -15.34 -12.55
N GLY A 103 21.07 -14.99 -11.52
CA GLY A 103 21.47 -14.00 -10.51
C GLY A 103 22.45 -14.51 -9.44
N LEU A 104 22.81 -15.80 -9.45
CA LEU A 104 23.74 -16.40 -8.51
C LEU A 104 25.16 -16.50 -9.10
N PRO A 105 26.23 -16.47 -8.28
CA PRO A 105 27.60 -16.65 -8.76
C PRO A 105 27.80 -17.99 -9.51
N PRO A 106 28.61 -18.05 -10.59
CA PRO A 106 28.75 -19.24 -11.44
C PRO A 106 29.12 -20.52 -10.68
N GLU A 107 30.01 -20.41 -9.69
CA GLU A 107 30.46 -21.52 -8.84
C GLU A 107 29.31 -22.14 -8.04
N ARG A 108 28.32 -21.32 -7.64
CA ARG A 108 27.15 -21.78 -6.88
C ARG A 108 26.07 -22.37 -7.79
N GLN A 109 25.94 -21.88 -9.03
CA GLN A 109 24.94 -22.36 -9.98
C GLN A 109 25.08 -23.88 -10.21
N ALA A 110 26.31 -24.34 -10.48
CA ALA A 110 26.58 -25.77 -10.70
C ALA A 110 26.31 -26.61 -9.44
N ASP A 111 26.64 -26.11 -8.25
CA ASP A 111 26.38 -26.80 -6.99
C ASP A 111 24.89 -26.95 -6.71
N ILE A 112 24.12 -25.88 -6.93
CA ILE A 112 22.67 -25.86 -6.73
C ILE A 112 21.97 -26.79 -7.70
N ILE A 113 22.29 -26.72 -9.00
CA ILE A 113 21.69 -27.61 -10.01
C ILE A 113 21.97 -29.09 -9.69
N ARG A 114 23.20 -29.43 -9.30
CA ARG A 114 23.54 -30.81 -8.91
C ARG A 114 22.65 -31.28 -7.75
N ARG A 115 22.46 -30.44 -6.72
CA ARG A 115 21.63 -30.76 -5.56
C ARG A 115 20.15 -30.90 -5.92
N VAL A 116 19.62 -30.01 -6.76
CA VAL A 116 18.24 -30.10 -7.27
C VAL A 116 18.03 -31.39 -8.04
N ALA A 117 18.98 -31.77 -8.91
CA ALA A 117 18.89 -33.00 -9.70
C ALA A 117 18.95 -34.28 -8.85
N THR A 118 19.66 -34.25 -7.71
CA THR A 118 19.74 -35.38 -6.77
C THR A 118 18.69 -35.31 -5.65
N LEU A 119 17.76 -34.35 -5.71
CA LEU A 119 16.76 -34.13 -4.66
C LEU A 119 15.64 -35.18 -4.80
N ASP A 120 15.67 -36.22 -3.96
CA ASP A 120 14.71 -37.32 -4.05
C ASP A 120 13.45 -37.07 -3.19
N ARG A 121 13.62 -37.06 -1.85
CA ARG A 121 12.53 -36.73 -0.91
C ARG A 121 12.94 -35.59 0.01
N THR A 122 12.22 -34.47 -0.07
CA THR A 122 12.38 -33.38 0.88
C THR A 122 11.70 -33.74 2.21
N SER A 123 12.46 -33.72 3.32
CA SER A 123 11.87 -33.94 4.64
C SER A 123 10.95 -32.76 5.01
N PRO A 124 9.88 -32.98 5.79
CA PRO A 124 9.02 -31.89 6.26
C PRO A 124 9.78 -30.82 7.05
N GLU A 125 10.88 -31.20 7.71
CA GLU A 125 11.75 -30.29 8.44
C GLU A 125 12.54 -29.38 7.51
N MET A 126 13.12 -29.92 6.42
CA MET A 126 13.80 -29.11 5.40
C MET A 126 12.84 -28.16 4.69
N LEU A 127 11.60 -28.61 4.45
CA LEU A 127 10.56 -27.77 3.85
C LEU A 127 10.22 -26.57 4.76
N ARG A 128 10.03 -26.82 6.06
CA ARG A 128 9.77 -25.77 7.06
C ARG A 128 10.94 -24.81 7.21
N GLU A 129 12.17 -25.30 7.16
CA GLU A 129 13.34 -24.43 7.24
C GLU A 129 13.47 -23.54 6.00
N ALA A 130 13.22 -24.10 4.82
CA ALA A 130 13.15 -23.33 3.57
C ALA A 130 12.04 -22.26 3.63
N GLU A 131 10.84 -22.62 4.11
CA GLU A 131 9.75 -21.66 4.34
C GLU A 131 10.13 -20.56 5.33
N LYS A 132 10.75 -20.90 6.48
CA LYS A 132 11.22 -19.89 7.44
C LYS A 132 12.24 -18.92 6.87
N VAL A 133 13.15 -19.42 6.03
CA VAL A 133 14.14 -18.59 5.33
C VAL A 133 13.42 -17.57 4.44
N LEU A 134 12.39 -18.01 3.72
CA LEU A 134 11.57 -17.14 2.88
C LEU A 134 10.65 -16.20 3.66
N GLU A 135 10.02 -16.65 4.74
CA GLU A 135 9.14 -15.84 5.59
C GLU A 135 9.89 -14.74 6.34
N ARG A 136 11.08 -15.06 6.91
CA ARG A 136 11.97 -14.09 7.58
C ARG A 136 12.31 -12.91 6.69
N LYS A 137 12.23 -13.09 5.38
CA LYS A 137 12.67 -12.12 4.39
C LYS A 137 11.53 -11.59 3.56
N ALA A 138 10.40 -12.28 3.42
CA ALA A 138 9.14 -11.66 3.04
C ALA A 138 8.77 -10.56 4.04
N SER A 139 9.00 -10.73 5.35
CA SER A 139 8.81 -9.66 6.33
C SER A 139 9.82 -8.51 6.16
N ALA A 140 11.08 -8.82 5.83
CA ALA A 140 12.12 -7.81 5.58
C ALA A 140 11.92 -7.07 4.24
N ILE A 141 11.44 -7.77 3.21
CA ILE A 141 11.06 -7.23 1.91
C ILE A 141 9.77 -6.45 2.08
N VAL A 142 8.75 -6.88 2.82
CA VAL A 142 7.60 -6.00 3.15
C VAL A 142 8.03 -4.74 3.92
N SER A 143 9.15 -4.78 4.64
CA SER A 143 9.74 -3.58 5.24
C SER A 143 10.58 -2.72 4.29
N GLN A 144 11.05 -3.26 3.15
CA GLN A 144 11.86 -2.55 2.13
C GLN A 144 11.07 -2.23 0.84
N GLU A 145 10.29 -3.17 0.32
CA GLU A 145 9.03 -3.03 -0.42
C GLU A 145 7.85 -2.61 0.48
N SER A 146 8.12 -1.80 1.52
CA SER A 146 7.31 -0.59 1.57
C SER A 146 7.64 0.18 0.28
N THR A 147 7.04 -0.26 -0.84
CA THR A 147 6.62 0.64 -1.89
C THR A 147 6.15 1.88 -1.15
N ALA A 148 6.73 3.04 -1.43
CA ALA A 148 6.30 4.29 -0.82
C ALA A 148 4.80 4.46 -1.11
N ALA A 149 3.97 3.87 -0.26
CA ALA A 149 2.53 3.97 -0.29
C ALA A 149 2.25 5.20 0.54
N GLY A 150 2.17 6.33 -0.14
CA GLY A 150 2.16 7.63 0.49
C GLY A 150 3.45 8.42 0.23
N GLY A 151 3.82 9.24 1.20
CA GLY A 151 4.84 10.27 1.00
C GLY A 151 4.26 11.51 0.33
N ILE A 152 5.10 12.54 0.23
CA ILE A 152 4.64 13.89 -0.16
C ILE A 152 4.07 13.89 -1.58
N ASN A 153 4.66 13.16 -2.51
CA ASN A 153 4.15 13.11 -3.89
C ASN A 153 2.76 12.49 -3.98
N TRP A 154 2.50 11.41 -3.24
CA TRP A 154 1.16 10.81 -3.17
C TRP A 154 0.17 11.76 -2.50
N ALA A 155 0.57 12.44 -1.42
CA ALA A 155 -0.27 13.43 -0.74
C ALA A 155 -0.63 14.58 -1.68
N VAL A 156 0.34 15.11 -2.44
CA VAL A 156 0.14 16.12 -3.49
C VAL A 156 -0.82 15.61 -4.56
N ASP A 157 -0.64 14.38 -5.05
CA ASP A 157 -1.49 13.76 -6.07
C ASP A 157 -2.95 13.59 -5.61
N VAL A 158 -3.15 13.26 -4.33
CA VAL A 158 -4.49 13.17 -3.73
C VAL A 158 -5.08 14.55 -3.54
N LEU A 159 -4.30 15.49 -2.98
CA LEU A 159 -4.75 16.86 -2.70
C LEU A 159 -5.08 17.65 -3.98
N ASN A 160 -4.39 17.38 -5.09
CA ASN A 160 -4.73 17.97 -6.40
C ASN A 160 -6.05 17.43 -7.00
N ARG A 161 -6.62 16.34 -6.46
CA ARG A 161 -7.84 15.69 -6.97
C ARG A 161 -9.07 15.88 -6.08
N VAL A 162 -8.89 16.28 -4.84
CA VAL A 162 -10.01 16.61 -3.95
C VAL A 162 -10.55 18.01 -4.26
N ASP A 163 -11.76 18.32 -3.82
CA ASP A 163 -12.31 19.65 -4.01
C ASP A 163 -11.55 20.69 -3.17
N ARG A 164 -11.56 21.94 -3.65
CA ARG A 164 -10.84 23.07 -3.04
C ARG A 164 -11.23 23.35 -1.59
N THR A 165 -12.45 23.01 -1.18
CA THR A 165 -12.88 23.22 0.21
C THR A 165 -12.21 22.21 1.12
N THR A 166 -12.24 20.92 0.74
CA THR A 166 -11.59 19.82 1.46
C THR A 166 -10.07 20.02 1.52
N GLU A 167 -9.44 20.38 0.40
CA GLU A 167 -8.00 20.69 0.31
C GLU A 167 -7.59 21.77 1.33
N LYS A 168 -8.28 22.92 1.33
CA LYS A 168 -7.98 24.03 2.26
C LYS A 168 -8.14 23.65 3.72
N THR A 169 -9.16 22.86 4.04
CA THR A 169 -9.36 22.39 5.42
C THR A 169 -8.21 21.47 5.86
N ILE A 170 -7.80 20.53 5.00
CA ILE A 170 -6.69 19.62 5.30
C ILE A 170 -5.38 20.39 5.43
N MET A 171 -5.05 21.29 4.49
CA MET A 171 -3.83 22.09 4.54
C MET A 171 -3.80 23.05 5.73
N GLY A 172 -4.95 23.60 6.14
CA GLY A 172 -5.07 24.46 7.31
C GLY A 172 -4.82 23.73 8.62
N LEU A 173 -5.37 22.52 8.77
CA LEU A 173 -5.09 21.67 9.92
C LEU A 173 -3.64 21.20 9.92
N LEU A 174 -3.10 20.82 8.76
CA LEU A 174 -1.71 20.37 8.63
C LEU A 174 -0.72 21.49 8.94
N SER A 175 -0.99 22.73 8.51
CA SER A 175 -0.13 23.89 8.81
C SER A 175 -0.09 24.25 10.30
N ALA A 176 -1.13 23.89 11.05
CA ALA A 176 -1.19 24.14 12.49
C ALA A 176 -0.42 23.09 13.30
N ASP A 177 -0.37 21.84 12.81
CA ASP A 177 0.27 20.70 13.47
C ASP A 177 1.73 20.52 13.03
N ASP A 178 2.00 20.62 11.72
CA ASP A 178 3.32 20.48 11.11
C ASP A 178 3.52 21.51 9.95
N PRO A 179 4.04 22.71 10.27
CA PRO A 179 4.28 23.76 9.29
C PRO A 179 5.30 23.39 8.21
N GLU A 180 6.30 22.57 8.53
CA GLU A 180 7.35 22.18 7.58
C GLU A 180 6.79 21.23 6.52
N LEU A 181 6.04 20.20 6.94
CA LEU A 181 5.40 19.26 6.03
C LEU A 181 4.33 19.93 5.16
N ALA A 182 3.54 20.85 5.73
CA ALA A 182 2.56 21.62 4.97
C ALA A 182 3.23 22.49 3.89
N SER A 183 4.36 23.12 4.22
CA SER A 183 5.18 23.87 3.26
C SER A 183 5.72 22.95 2.16
N GLU A 184 6.24 21.77 2.51
CA GLU A 184 6.81 20.82 1.56
C GLU A 184 5.79 20.23 0.57
N ILE A 185 4.55 20.02 1.02
CA ILE A 185 3.41 19.62 0.18
C ILE A 185 2.99 20.79 -0.70
N SER A 186 2.80 21.99 -0.13
CA SER A 186 2.36 23.18 -0.86
C SER A 186 3.33 23.57 -1.96
N GLN A 187 4.64 23.44 -1.75
CA GLN A 187 5.65 23.73 -2.77
C GLN A 187 5.62 22.77 -3.96
N ARG A 188 5.05 21.58 -3.78
CA ARG A 188 4.94 20.56 -4.83
C ARG A 188 3.56 20.51 -5.47
N MET A 189 2.58 21.21 -4.91
CA MET A 189 1.29 21.44 -5.57
C MET A 189 1.48 22.50 -6.65
N PHE A 190 1.00 22.22 -7.87
CA PHE A 190 0.91 23.23 -8.93
C PHE A 190 -0.51 23.75 -8.96
N LEU A 191 -0.74 24.87 -8.29
CA LEU A 191 -2.03 25.54 -8.24
C LEU A 191 -2.25 26.35 -9.51
N PHE A 192 -3.51 26.64 -9.84
CA PHE A 192 -3.85 27.49 -10.98
C PHE A 192 -3.17 28.87 -10.90
N ASP A 193 -2.99 29.40 -9.68
CA ASP A 193 -2.32 30.67 -9.44
C ASP A 193 -0.81 30.63 -9.77
N ASP A 194 -0.18 29.45 -9.78
CA ASP A 194 1.26 29.29 -10.06
C ASP A 194 1.61 29.52 -11.54
N ILE A 195 0.61 29.66 -12.41
CA ILE A 195 0.81 30.02 -13.82
C ILE A 195 1.58 31.34 -14.00
N VAL A 196 1.52 32.24 -13.00
CA VAL A 196 2.28 33.49 -13.00
C VAL A 196 3.80 33.24 -12.98
N ASN A 197 4.24 32.13 -12.37
CA ASN A 197 5.65 31.75 -12.24
C ASN A 197 6.21 31.08 -13.50
N LEU A 198 5.36 30.71 -14.47
CA LEU A 198 5.79 30.10 -15.72
C LEU A 198 6.37 31.13 -16.70
N ASP A 199 7.33 30.73 -17.52
CA ASP A 199 7.80 31.57 -18.62
C ASP A 199 6.74 31.71 -19.72
N ASP A 200 6.81 32.81 -20.47
CA ASP A 200 5.81 33.14 -21.48
C ASP A 200 5.68 32.07 -22.58
N ARG A 201 6.76 31.35 -22.94
CA ARG A 201 6.69 30.29 -23.95
C ARG A 201 5.92 29.09 -23.44
N THR A 202 6.11 28.72 -22.18
CA THR A 202 5.36 27.65 -21.53
C THR A 202 3.87 28.00 -21.44
N VAL A 203 3.53 29.22 -21.02
CA VAL A 203 2.14 29.69 -20.98
C VAL A 203 1.49 29.65 -22.37
N GLN A 204 2.17 30.16 -23.40
CA GLN A 204 1.67 30.11 -24.77
C GLN A 204 1.45 28.69 -25.30
N ARG A 205 2.27 27.72 -24.86
CA ARG A 205 2.09 26.31 -25.24
C ARG A 205 0.86 25.71 -24.56
N ILE A 206 0.68 25.96 -23.26
CA ILE A 206 -0.50 25.51 -22.51
C ILE A 206 -1.78 26.08 -23.15
N LEU A 207 -1.80 27.37 -23.47
CA LEU A 207 -2.96 28.03 -24.06
C LEU A 207 -3.40 27.48 -25.43
N ARG A 208 -2.54 26.72 -26.13
CA ARG A 208 -2.92 26.04 -27.38
C ARG A 208 -3.68 24.74 -27.18
N GLU A 209 -3.53 24.14 -26.00
CA GLU A 209 -4.14 22.84 -25.64
C GLU A 209 -5.45 23.01 -24.85
N VAL A 210 -5.81 24.25 -24.48
CA VAL A 210 -7.01 24.56 -23.68
C VAL A 210 -8.12 25.10 -24.59
N ASP A 211 -9.37 24.71 -24.31
CA ASP A 211 -10.54 25.30 -24.96
C ASP A 211 -10.69 26.79 -24.57
N MET A 212 -10.32 27.65 -25.50
CA MET A 212 -10.31 29.10 -25.33
C MET A 212 -11.71 29.72 -25.18
N ASN A 213 -12.76 29.01 -25.60
CA ASN A 213 -14.13 29.53 -25.62
C ASN A 213 -14.96 29.05 -24.44
N ARG A 214 -14.58 27.93 -23.81
CA ARG A 214 -15.33 27.32 -22.72
C ARG A 214 -14.54 27.24 -21.42
N ASP A 215 -13.42 26.52 -21.43
CA ASP A 215 -12.74 26.10 -20.20
C ASP A 215 -11.86 27.24 -19.65
N LEU A 216 -11.11 27.95 -20.50
CA LEU A 216 -10.27 29.05 -20.07
C LEU A 216 -11.07 30.24 -19.47
N PRO A 217 -12.14 30.75 -20.11
CA PRO A 217 -12.87 31.86 -19.51
C PRO A 217 -13.65 31.44 -18.25
N LEU A 218 -14.05 30.17 -18.11
CA LEU A 218 -14.62 29.66 -16.85
C LEU A 218 -13.57 29.68 -15.72
N ALA A 219 -12.37 29.13 -15.97
CA ALA A 219 -11.26 29.12 -15.01
C ALA A 219 -10.83 30.54 -14.61
N LEU A 220 -10.83 31.47 -15.57
CA LEU A 220 -10.43 32.85 -15.32
C LEU A 220 -11.46 33.67 -14.51
N LYS A 221 -12.69 33.18 -14.34
CA LYS A 221 -13.77 33.90 -13.65
C LYS A 221 -13.47 34.14 -12.16
N ALA A 222 -12.78 33.22 -11.51
CA ALA A 222 -12.35 33.33 -10.11
C ALA A 222 -10.83 33.54 -9.97
N ALA A 223 -10.15 33.86 -11.07
CA ALA A 223 -8.71 34.05 -11.09
C ALA A 223 -8.31 35.38 -10.46
N LYS A 224 -7.12 35.41 -9.87
CA LYS A 224 -6.50 36.66 -9.39
C LYS A 224 -6.09 37.54 -10.58
N GLU A 225 -6.03 38.85 -10.33
CA GLU A 225 -5.64 39.84 -11.35
C GLU A 225 -4.25 39.56 -11.97
N GLU A 226 -3.33 38.98 -11.19
CA GLU A 226 -1.99 38.62 -11.66
C GLU A 226 -2.03 37.50 -12.70
N VAL A 227 -2.85 36.47 -12.45
CA VAL A 227 -3.10 35.37 -13.40
C VAL A 227 -3.77 35.92 -14.66
N TRP A 228 -4.77 36.78 -14.48
CA TRP A 228 -5.44 37.44 -15.60
C TRP A 228 -4.45 38.17 -16.50
N ARG A 229 -3.58 39.01 -15.90
CA ARG A 229 -2.55 39.76 -16.63
C ARG A 229 -1.56 38.84 -17.34
N LYS A 230 -1.11 37.77 -16.68
CA LYS A 230 -0.18 36.79 -17.27
C LYS A 230 -0.77 36.13 -18.52
N ILE A 231 -2.04 35.73 -18.47
CA ILE A 231 -2.73 35.14 -19.62
C ILE A 231 -2.93 36.17 -20.74
N MET A 232 -3.40 37.38 -20.41
CA MET A 232 -3.65 38.43 -21.41
C MET A 232 -2.38 38.87 -22.16
N ASN A 233 -1.24 38.86 -21.48
CA ASN A 233 0.06 39.18 -22.09
C ASN A 233 0.57 38.08 -23.04
N ASN A 234 0.02 36.87 -22.96
CA ASN A 234 0.44 35.70 -23.72
C ASN A 234 -0.53 35.30 -24.84
N VAL A 235 -1.57 36.10 -25.08
CA VAL A 235 -2.52 35.92 -26.19
C VAL A 235 -2.51 37.15 -27.12
N SER A 236 -3.10 37.01 -28.31
CA SER A 236 -3.27 38.15 -29.22
C SER A 236 -4.27 39.17 -28.66
N LYS A 237 -4.17 40.45 -29.05
CA LYS A 237 -5.12 41.50 -28.62
C LYS A 237 -6.58 41.13 -28.88
N ARG A 238 -6.85 40.58 -30.07
CA ARG A 238 -8.19 40.09 -30.45
C ARG A 238 -8.67 38.95 -29.54
N THR A 239 -7.79 38.02 -29.20
CA THR A 239 -8.12 36.90 -28.29
C THR A 239 -8.36 37.40 -26.86
N ALA A 240 -7.58 38.37 -26.41
CA ALA A 240 -7.73 38.99 -25.10
C ALA A 240 -9.07 39.74 -24.97
N GLU A 241 -9.51 40.41 -26.03
CA GLU A 241 -10.83 41.05 -26.10
C GLU A 241 -11.96 40.00 -26.04
N ALA A 242 -11.88 38.96 -26.87
CA ALA A 242 -12.86 37.88 -26.88
C ALA A 242 -12.96 37.14 -25.53
N LEU A 243 -11.84 36.93 -24.82
CA LEU A 243 -11.82 36.31 -23.49
C LEU A 243 -12.51 37.20 -22.44
N ARG A 244 -12.29 38.52 -22.48
CA ARG A 244 -12.98 39.46 -21.58
C ARG A 244 -14.48 39.41 -21.78
N GLU A 245 -14.92 39.48 -23.04
CA GLU A 245 -16.35 39.40 -23.40
C GLU A 245 -16.96 38.06 -22.98
N ALA A 246 -16.26 36.94 -23.18
CA ALA A 246 -16.74 35.62 -22.79
C ALA A 246 -16.92 35.48 -21.26
N VAL A 247 -15.98 36.01 -20.47
CA VAL A 247 -16.09 36.02 -19.01
C VAL A 247 -17.23 36.90 -18.55
N GLU A 248 -17.43 38.08 -19.16
CA GLU A 248 -18.54 38.97 -18.84
C GLU A 248 -19.90 38.33 -19.16
N TYR A 249 -20.02 37.74 -20.35
CA TYR A 249 -21.25 37.12 -20.84
C TYR A 249 -21.69 35.90 -20.02
N MET A 250 -20.75 35.17 -19.41
CA MET A 250 -21.05 33.98 -18.61
C MET A 250 -21.92 34.22 -17.38
N GLY A 251 -22.03 35.46 -16.87
CA GLY A 251 -22.83 35.76 -15.67
C GLY A 251 -22.36 34.99 -14.42
N PRO A 252 -23.12 34.96 -13.31
CA PRO A 252 -22.69 34.28 -12.08
C PRO A 252 -22.53 32.77 -12.27
N VAL A 253 -21.34 32.24 -11.98
CA VAL A 253 -20.99 30.81 -12.05
C VAL A 253 -20.77 30.25 -10.65
N ARG A 254 -21.03 28.96 -10.45
CA ARG A 254 -20.79 28.31 -9.15
C ARG A 254 -19.30 28.07 -8.97
N ILE A 255 -18.79 28.29 -7.77
CA ILE A 255 -17.37 28.06 -7.43
C ILE A 255 -16.93 26.62 -7.67
N ARG A 256 -17.86 25.65 -7.59
CA ARG A 256 -17.55 24.24 -7.88
C ARG A 256 -17.30 23.96 -9.37
N ASP A 257 -17.89 24.78 -10.24
CA ASP A 257 -17.81 24.59 -11.69
C ASP A 257 -16.57 25.33 -12.27
N VAL A 258 -15.90 26.16 -11.46
CA VAL A 258 -14.66 26.91 -11.75
C VAL A 258 -13.47 26.17 -11.15
#